data_AF-A0ABD5YWN6-F1
#
_entry.id   AF-A0ABD5YWN6-F1
#
_cell.length_a   1.000
_cell.length_b   1.000
_cell.length_c   1.000
_cell.angle_alpha   90.00
_cell.angle_beta   90.00
_cell.angle_gamma   90.00
#
_symmetry.space_group_name_H-M   'P 1'
#
loop_
_entity.id
_entity.type
_entity.pdbx_description
1 polymer ?
#
loop_
_entity_poly.entity_id
_entity_poly.type
_entity_poly.pdbx_seq_one_letter_code
_entity_poly.pdbx_strand_id
1 'polypeptide(L)'
;MAGFDLSSGSGSNQFLFDVKEALNTSDRQKLVKCLAEYKVVPVKNQWRKSEFGQSVGNFERRGPKVGGNNHAFGQKTRQSVLSLLGIDEEEDVEPVREEIKSHPNWGDSC
;
A
#
# COMPACT_ATOMS: atom_id res chain seq x y z
N MET A 1 2.35 -22.81 -30.44
CA MET A 1 2.93 -22.02 -29.33
C MET A 1 2.20 -20.68 -29.33
N ALA A 2 1.19 -20.53 -28.48
CA ALA A 2 0.42 -19.29 -28.40
C ALA A 2 1.14 -18.34 -27.42
N GLY A 3 1.59 -17.20 -27.95
CA GLY A 3 2.16 -16.13 -27.15
C GLY A 3 1.08 -15.53 -26.25
N PHE A 4 1.36 -15.52 -24.95
CA PHE A 4 0.52 -14.89 -23.95
C PHE A 4 0.87 -13.41 -23.91
N ASP A 5 0.15 -12.59 -24.68
CA ASP A 5 0.29 -11.15 -24.68
C ASP A 5 -0.27 -10.59 -23.36
N LEU A 6 0.62 -10.09 -22.51
CA LEU A 6 0.32 -9.48 -21.20
C LEU A 6 0.11 -7.95 -21.31
N SER A 7 -0.25 -7.42 -22.48
CA SER A 7 -0.55 -6.01 -22.61
C SER A 7 -2.00 -5.77 -22.24
N SER A 8 -2.23 -5.24 -21.02
CA SER A 8 -3.19 -4.15 -20.70
C SER A 8 -3.94 -4.27 -19.35
N GLY A 9 -3.57 -5.18 -18.44
CA GLY A 9 -4.23 -5.32 -17.13
C GLY A 9 -3.35 -5.15 -15.87
N SER A 10 -2.03 -5.05 -16.01
CA SER A 10 -1.11 -5.62 -15.01
C SER A 10 -0.74 -4.78 -13.78
N GLY A 11 -0.97 -3.46 -13.76
CA GLY A 11 -0.43 -2.61 -12.69
C GLY A 11 -1.03 -2.84 -11.29
N SER A 12 -2.29 -3.29 -11.20
CA SER A 12 -2.98 -3.46 -9.92
C SER A 12 -2.71 -4.83 -9.27
N ASN A 13 -2.43 -5.86 -10.07
CA ASN A 13 -2.19 -7.22 -9.59
C ASN A 13 -0.74 -7.42 -9.12
N GLN A 14 0.24 -6.83 -9.80
CA GLN A 14 1.66 -6.95 -9.42
C GLN A 14 1.91 -6.33 -8.03
N PHE A 15 1.39 -5.11 -7.80
CA PHE A 15 1.45 -4.47 -6.49
C PHE A 15 0.92 -5.34 -5.34
N LEU A 16 -0.25 -5.96 -5.51
CA LEU A 16 -0.84 -6.79 -4.46
C LEU A 16 -0.02 -8.07 -4.24
N PHE A 17 0.64 -8.57 -5.28
CA PHE A 17 1.56 -9.69 -5.18
C PHE A 17 2.81 -9.30 -4.38
N ASP A 18 3.47 -8.20 -4.75
CA ASP A 18 4.70 -7.73 -4.09
C ASP A 18 4.46 -7.40 -2.60
N VAL A 19 3.33 -6.76 -2.28
CA VAL A 19 2.94 -6.49 -0.89
C VAL A 19 2.68 -7.79 -0.12
N LYS A 20 2.01 -8.77 -0.73
CA LYS A 20 1.79 -10.08 -0.09
C LYS A 20 3.10 -10.82 0.14
N GLU A 21 4.06 -10.72 -0.78
CA GLU A 21 5.38 -11.33 -0.62
C GLU A 21 6.16 -10.67 0.53
N ALA A 22 6.13 -9.33 0.61
CA ALA A 22 6.72 -8.60 1.73
C ALA A 22 6.07 -8.98 3.08
N LEU A 23 4.74 -9.15 3.11
CA LEU A 23 4.02 -9.64 4.29
C LEU A 23 4.40 -11.08 4.65
N ASN A 24 4.54 -11.97 3.66
CA ASN A 24 4.89 -13.38 3.89
C ASN A 24 6.33 -13.54 4.40
N THR A 25 7.21 -12.62 4.02
CA THR A 25 8.59 -12.55 4.50
C THR A 25 8.71 -11.76 5.81
N SER A 26 7.62 -11.17 6.31
CA SER A 26 7.60 -10.25 7.47
C SER A 26 8.68 -9.16 7.38
N ASP A 27 9.00 -8.72 6.16
CA ASP A 27 10.11 -7.83 5.88
C ASP A 27 9.59 -6.40 5.67
N ARG A 28 9.71 -5.60 6.73
CA ARG A 28 9.23 -4.22 6.75
C ARG A 28 9.93 -3.35 5.69
N GLN A 29 11.22 -3.55 5.45
CA GLN A 29 11.97 -2.76 4.48
C GLN A 29 11.52 -3.04 3.05
N LYS A 30 11.29 -4.32 2.70
CA LYS A 30 10.67 -4.69 1.42
C LYS A 30 9.30 -4.06 1.26
N LEU A 31 8.49 -4.07 2.32
CA LEU A 31 7.16 -3.46 2.29
C LEU A 31 7.25 -1.94 2.01
N VAL A 32 8.10 -1.22 2.73
CA VAL A 32 8.32 0.23 2.53
C VAL A 32 8.81 0.53 1.12
N LYS A 33 9.76 -0.26 0.60
CA LYS A 33 10.25 -0.13 -0.78
C LYS A 33 9.12 -0.29 -1.79
N CYS A 34 8.30 -1.33 -1.65
CA CYS A 34 7.14 -1.56 -2.53
C CYS A 34 6.15 -0.39 -2.43
N LEU A 35 5.81 0.05 -1.23
CA LEU A 35 4.89 1.18 -1.04
C LEU A 35 5.43 2.46 -1.70
N ALA A 36 6.74 2.72 -1.62
CA ALA A 36 7.36 3.88 -2.24
C ALA A 36 7.33 3.83 -3.78
N GLU A 37 7.67 2.68 -4.35
CA GLU A 37 7.70 2.43 -5.80
C GLU A 37 6.32 2.67 -6.42
N TYR A 38 5.29 2.12 -5.78
CA TYR A 38 3.90 2.27 -6.23
C TYR A 38 3.22 3.55 -5.72
N LYS A 39 3.95 4.46 -5.06
CA LYS A 39 3.47 5.73 -4.48
C LYS A 39 2.25 5.55 -3.58
N VAL A 40 2.26 4.52 -2.75
CA VAL A 40 1.21 4.19 -1.80
C VAL A 40 1.63 4.68 -0.43
N VAL A 41 0.81 5.50 0.21
CA VAL A 41 1.09 6.02 1.55
C VAL A 41 -0.07 5.76 2.49
N PRO A 42 0.21 5.46 3.77
CA PRO A 42 -0.83 5.44 4.78
C PRO A 42 -1.38 6.87 4.98
N VAL A 43 -2.69 6.95 5.17
CA VAL A 43 -3.44 8.19 5.41
C VAL A 43 -4.37 7.98 6.60
N LYS A 44 -4.56 9.04 7.39
CA LYS A 44 -5.42 8.99 8.59
C LYS A 44 -6.85 8.68 8.16
N ASN A 45 -7.47 7.70 8.82
CA ASN A 45 -8.86 7.35 8.55
C ASN A 45 -9.78 8.17 9.45
N GLN A 46 -10.34 9.26 8.90
CA GLN A 46 -11.28 10.12 9.63
C GLN A 46 -12.56 9.39 10.07
N TRP A 47 -12.85 8.21 9.50
CA TRP A 47 -14.01 7.38 9.82
C TRP A 47 -13.70 6.23 10.79
N ARG A 48 -12.58 6.27 11.54
CA ARG A 48 -12.17 5.21 12.51
C ARG A 48 -13.27 4.83 13.51
N LYS A 49 -14.19 5.75 13.82
CA LYS A 49 -15.34 5.55 14.72
C LYS A 49 -16.63 5.09 14.03
N SER A 50 -16.65 4.91 12.72
CA SER A 50 -17.83 4.47 12.00
C SER A 50 -18.10 2.99 12.26
N GLU A 51 -19.37 2.63 12.43
CA GLU A 51 -19.88 1.27 12.69
C GLU A 51 -19.47 0.25 11.61
N PHE A 52 -18.95 0.73 10.48
CA PHE A 52 -18.58 -0.05 9.30
C PHE A 52 -17.09 -0.42 9.20
N GLY A 53 -16.22 -0.01 10.15
CA GLY A 53 -14.86 -0.56 10.21
C GLY A 53 -13.82 0.23 11.01
N GLN A 54 -13.23 -0.44 12.00
CA GLN A 54 -12.18 0.09 12.89
C GLN A 54 -10.77 -0.02 12.28
N SER A 55 -10.53 0.54 11.10
CA SER A 55 -9.15 0.65 10.59
C SER A 55 -8.51 1.95 11.05
N VAL A 56 -7.34 1.84 11.70
CA VAL A 56 -6.53 2.95 12.22
C VAL A 56 -6.08 3.90 11.11
N GLY A 57 -5.75 3.34 9.94
CA GLY A 57 -5.38 4.09 8.74
C GLY A 57 -5.99 3.48 7.48
N ASN A 58 -6.03 4.28 6.41
CA ASN A 58 -6.28 3.81 5.06
C ASN A 58 -5.00 4.00 4.22
N PHE A 59 -4.99 3.53 2.97
CA PHE A 59 -3.86 3.73 2.07
C PHE A 59 -4.34 4.40 0.79
N GLU A 60 -3.62 5.43 0.38
CA GLU A 60 -3.92 6.19 -0.83
C GLU A 60 -2.77 6.02 -1.84
N ARG A 61 -3.13 5.76 -3.09
CA ARG A 61 -2.18 5.77 -4.22
C ARG A 61 -2.09 7.16 -4.81
N ARG A 62 -0.88 7.72 -4.87
CA ARG A 62 -0.58 9.04 -5.45
C ARG A 62 0.03 8.87 -6.85
N GLY A 63 -0.79 8.77 -7.91
CA GLY A 63 -0.28 8.63 -9.29
C GLY A 63 -1.31 8.98 -10.38
N PRO A 64 -0.91 9.17 -11.65
CA PRO A 64 -1.81 9.62 -12.73
C PRO A 64 -2.85 8.59 -13.19
N LYS A 65 -2.77 7.34 -12.72
CA LYS A 65 -3.70 6.24 -13.03
C LYS A 65 -4.61 5.86 -11.84
N VAL A 66 -5.12 6.81 -11.06
CA VAL A 66 -6.14 6.49 -10.03
C VAL A 66 -7.53 6.51 -10.66
N GLY A 67 -7.91 5.38 -11.25
CA GLY A 67 -9.30 5.12 -11.62
C GLY A 67 -10.10 4.73 -10.37
N GLY A 68 -10.93 5.65 -9.88
CA GLY A 68 -12.20 5.43 -9.16
C GLY A 68 -12.23 4.70 -7.81
N ASN A 69 -11.28 3.83 -7.47
CA ASN A 69 -11.33 3.01 -6.26
C ASN A 69 -10.20 3.39 -5.30
N ASN A 70 -10.55 4.21 -4.30
CA ASN A 70 -9.69 4.75 -3.24
C ASN A 70 -9.19 3.71 -2.22
N HIS A 71 -9.34 2.41 -2.49
CA HIS A 71 -8.91 1.35 -1.58
C HIS A 71 -7.74 0.59 -2.21
N ALA A 72 -6.51 1.01 -1.89
CA ALA A 72 -5.30 0.33 -2.37
C ALA A 72 -5.21 -1.13 -1.88
N PHE A 73 -5.87 -1.45 -0.77
CA PHE A 73 -5.90 -2.76 -0.14
C PHE A 73 -7.29 -3.14 0.36
N GLY A 74 -7.61 -4.44 0.26
CA GLY A 74 -8.72 -5.07 0.99
C GLY A 74 -8.46 -5.09 2.50
N GLN A 75 -9.52 -5.29 3.30
CA GLN A 75 -9.50 -5.16 4.76
C GLN A 75 -8.43 -6.02 5.45
N LYS A 76 -8.30 -7.31 5.08
CA LYS A 76 -7.32 -8.23 5.68
C LYS A 76 -5.88 -7.79 5.40
N THR A 77 -5.55 -7.54 4.12
CA THR A 77 -4.21 -7.08 3.73
C THR A 77 -3.86 -5.76 4.37
N ARG A 78 -4.82 -4.83 4.49
CA ARG A 78 -4.63 -3.54 5.16
C ARG A 78 -4.19 -3.71 6.60
N GLN A 79 -4.87 -4.56 7.39
CA GLN A 79 -4.48 -4.80 8.78
C GLN A 79 -3.07 -5.40 8.89
N SER A 80 -2.74 -6.36 8.02
CA SER A 80 -1.39 -6.94 7.99
C SER A 80 -0.31 -5.92 7.63
N VAL A 81 -0.58 -5.04 6.66
CA VAL A 81 0.35 -3.96 6.25
C VAL A 81 0.52 -2.94 7.39
N LEU A 82 -0.57 -2.50 8.02
CA LEU A 82 -0.50 -1.57 9.17
C LEU A 82 0.32 -2.18 10.31
N SER A 83 0.03 -3.44 10.66
CA SER A 83 0.75 -4.16 11.72
C SER A 83 2.24 -4.33 11.40
N LEU A 84 2.59 -4.69 10.17
CA LEU A 84 4.01 -4.83 9.78
C LEU A 84 4.76 -3.49 9.72
N LEU A 85 4.06 -2.40 9.41
CA LEU A 85 4.62 -1.05 9.43
C LEU A 85 4.78 -0.49 10.85
N GLY A 86 4.13 -1.09 11.84
CA GLY A 86 4.06 -0.58 13.21
C GLY A 86 3.10 0.59 13.37
N ILE A 87 1.99 0.58 12.61
CA ILE A 87 0.93 1.59 12.71
C ILE A 87 -0.20 1.00 13.55
N ASP A 88 -0.14 1.25 14.86
CA ASP A 88 -1.16 0.85 15.82
C ASP A 88 -2.10 2.02 16.14
N GLU A 89 -1.60 3.26 16.04
CA GLU A 89 -2.33 4.48 16.31
C GLU A 89 -2.32 5.45 15.11
N GLU A 90 -3.19 6.46 15.16
CA GLU A 90 -3.27 7.46 14.09
C GLU A 90 -2.00 8.32 14.02
N GLU A 91 -1.32 8.48 15.15
CA GLU A 91 -0.09 9.26 15.28
C GLU A 91 1.09 8.59 14.55
N ASP A 92 1.08 7.26 14.44
CA ASP A 92 2.11 6.48 13.71
C ASP A 92 1.98 6.58 12.19
N VAL A 93 0.83 7.07 11.69
CA VAL A 93 0.56 7.19 10.25
C VAL A 93 1.53 8.18 9.59
N GLU A 94 1.77 9.33 10.22
CA GLU A 94 2.63 10.36 9.65
C GLU A 94 4.13 9.99 9.58
N PRO A 95 4.76 9.45 10.65
CA PRO A 95 6.16 9.04 10.55
C PRO A 95 6.38 7.98 9.48
N VAL A 96 5.50 6.97 9.38
CA VAL A 96 5.62 5.95 8.33
C VAL A 96 5.36 6.51 6.94
N ARG A 97 4.41 7.45 6.81
CA ARG A 97 4.16 8.14 5.54
C ARG A 97 5.40 8.89 5.05
N GLU A 98 6.05 9.62 5.94
CA GLU A 98 7.25 10.39 5.61
C GLU A 98 8.45 9.47 5.32
N GLU A 99 8.55 8.33 6.00
CA GLU A 99 9.55 7.29 5.68
C GLU A 99 9.39 6.75 4.25
N ILE A 100 8.16 6.38 3.86
CA ILE A 100 7.88 5.87 2.51
C ILE A 100 8.15 6.96 1.45
N LYS A 101 7.75 8.21 1.72
CA LYS A 101 7.96 9.33 0.79
C LYS A 101 9.43 9.74 0.65
N SER A 102 10.22 9.54 1.70
CA SER A 102 11.66 9.82 1.71
C SER A 102 12.49 8.68 1.13
N HIS A 103 11.87 7.55 0.80
CA HIS A 103 12.56 6.41 0.24
C HIS A 103 13.08 6.75 -1.17
N PRO A 104 14.33 6.37 -1.54
CA PRO A 104 14.92 6.71 -2.84
C PRO A 104 14.09 6.18 -4.03
N ASN A 105 13.38 5.07 -3.83
CA ASN A 105 12.49 4.47 -4.84
C ASN A 105 11.14 5.19 -4.99
N TRP A 106 10.90 6.32 -4.32
CA TRP A 106 9.63 7.04 -4.40
C TRP A 106 9.37 7.53 -5.84
N GLY A 107 8.53 6.80 -6.56
CA GLY A 107 8.21 7.10 -7.95
C GLY A 107 9.25 6.72 -8.99
N ASP A 108 10.25 5.93 -8.60
CA ASP A 108 11.04 5.18 -9.56
C ASP A 108 10.14 4.07 -10.11
N SER A 109 9.92 4.11 -11.42
CA SER A 109 9.02 3.17 -12.09
C SER A 109 9.75 1.84 -12.26
N CYS A 110 9.39 0.82 -11.47
CA CYS A 110 9.65 -0.57 -11.85
C CYS A 110 8.51 -1.10 -12.74
#